data_AF-A0A523F3N4-F1
#
_entry.id   AF-A0A523F3N4-F1
#
_cell.length_a   1.000
_cell.length_b   1.000
_cell.length_c   1.000
_cell.angle_alpha   90.00
_cell.angle_beta   90.00
_cell.angle_gamma   90.00
#
_symmetry.space_group_name_H-M   'P 1'
#
loop_
_entity.id
_entity.type
_entity.pdbx_description
1 polymer ?
#
loop_
_entity_poly.entity_id
_entity_poly.type
_entity_poly.pdbx_seq_one_letter_code
_entity_poly.pdbx_strand_id
1 'polypeptide(L)' 'MTALVLVAALVGLAIIAVTVWSIGLIASGPPPEPDPEDIREVDVPYVCTVCGLSLTVSQAQGGEITAPRHCRENMAEA' A
#
# COMPACT_ATOMS: atom_id res chain seq x y z
N MET A 1 -48.61 -21.86 -3.55
CA MET A 1 -48.00 -21.77 -2.20
C MET A 1 -46.59 -22.35 -2.18
N THR A 2 -46.36 -23.55 -2.71
CA THR A 2 -45.05 -24.22 -2.79
C THR A 2 -43.98 -23.47 -3.61
N ALA A 3 -44.34 -22.90 -4.76
CA ALA A 3 -43.41 -22.14 -5.60
C ALA A 3 -42.83 -20.89 -4.89
N LEU A 4 -43.67 -20.17 -4.13
CA LEU A 4 -43.21 -19.00 -3.36
C LEU A 4 -42.27 -19.41 -2.23
N VAL A 5 -42.53 -20.55 -1.58
CA VAL A 5 -41.65 -21.09 -0.53
C VAL A 5 -40.29 -21.49 -1.11
N LEU A 6 -40.27 -22.11 -2.31
CA LEU A 6 -39.03 -22.45 -3.00
C LEU A 6 -38.21 -21.20 -3.38
N VAL A 7 -38.88 -20.17 -3.91
CA VAL A 7 -38.22 -18.90 -4.25
C VAL A 7 -37.66 -18.23 -2.99
N ALA A 8 -38.42 -18.20 -1.90
CA ALA A 8 -37.95 -17.63 -0.63
C ALA A 8 -36.75 -18.41 -0.07
N ALA A 9 -36.78 -19.74 -0.14
CA ALA A 9 -35.66 -20.58 0.30
C ALA A 9 -34.39 -20.36 -0.54
N LEU A 10 -34.53 -20.24 -1.86
CA LEU A 10 -33.40 -19.96 -2.76
C LEU A 10 -32.79 -18.58 -2.49
N VAL A 11 -33.62 -17.55 -2.31
CA VAL A 11 -33.15 -16.20 -2.00
C VAL A 11 -32.46 -16.17 -0.63
N GLY A 12 -33.03 -16.83 0.38
CA GLY A 12 -32.42 -16.94 1.70
C GLY A 12 -31.05 -17.64 1.64
N LEU A 13 -30.95 -18.74 0.90
CA LEU A 13 -29.68 -19.46 0.69
C LEU A 13 -28.65 -18.58 -0.02
N ALA A 14 -29.06 -17.84 -1.05
CA ALA A 14 -28.19 -16.94 -1.79
C ALA A 14 -27.65 -15.82 -0.89
N ILE A 15 -28.49 -15.21 -0.05
CA ILE A 15 -28.07 -14.17 0.89
C ILE A 15 -27.04 -14.72 1.88
N ILE A 16 -27.29 -15.90 2.46
CA ILE A 16 -26.35 -16.53 3.40
C ILE A 16 -25.02 -16.84 2.70
N ALA A 17 -25.06 -17.42 1.51
CA ALA A 17 -23.86 -17.76 0.75
C ALA A 17 -23.01 -16.53 0.42
N VAL A 18 -23.64 -15.45 -0.05
CA VAL A 18 -22.96 -14.17 -0.35
C VAL A 18 -22.37 -13.55 0.91
N THR A 19 -23.08 -13.60 2.03
CA THR A 19 -22.62 -13.05 3.31
C THR A 19 -21.42 -13.83 3.85
N VAL A 20 -21.45 -15.16 3.81
CA VAL A 20 -20.32 -15.99 4.24
C VAL A 20 -19.11 -15.77 3.34
N TRP A 21 -19.33 -15.67 2.02
CA TRP A 21 -18.26 -15.38 1.07
C TRP A 21 -17.62 -14.00 1.31
N SER A 22 -18.43 -12.96 1.56
CA SER A 22 -17.90 -11.61 1.82
C SER A 22 -17.13 -11.51 3.13
N ILE A 23 -17.53 -12.25 4.17
CA ILE A 23 -16.74 -12.37 5.41
C ILE A 23 -15.35 -12.97 5.11
N GLY A 24 -15.27 -13.95 4.23
CA GLY A 24 -14.00 -14.54 3.80
C GLY A 24 -13.04 -13.54 3.15
N LEU A 25 -13.56 -12.55 2.42
CA LEU A 25 -12.74 -11.49 1.81
C LEU A 25 -12.13 -10.54 2.85
N ILE A 26 -12.81 -10.33 3.97
CA ILE A 26 -12.31 -9.47 5.06
C ILE A 26 -11.39 -10.28 5.98
N ALA A 27 -11.66 -11.57 6.13
CA ALA A 27 -10.89 -12.48 6.98
C ALA A 27 -9.53 -12.91 6.39
N SER A 28 -9.19 -12.50 5.16
CA SER A 28 -7.93 -12.90 4.50
C SER A 28 -6.66 -12.36 5.17
N GLY A 29 -6.80 -11.50 6.18
CA GLY A 29 -5.67 -10.94 6.93
C GLY A 29 -4.81 -9.98 6.11
N PRO A 30 -3.90 -9.24 6.77
CA PRO A 30 -2.87 -8.50 6.06
C PRO A 30 -1.96 -9.45 5.28
N PRO A 31 -1.31 -8.96 4.21
CA PRO A 31 -0.28 -9.74 3.51
C PRO A 31 0.83 -10.17 4.49
N PRO A 32 1.60 -11.23 4.16
CA PRO A 32 2.74 -11.63 4.98
C PRO A 32 3.71 -10.46 5.14
N GLU A 33 4.28 -10.35 6.35
CA GLU A 33 5.32 -9.35 6.62
C GLU A 33 6.51 -9.59 5.67
N PRO A 34 7.12 -8.54 5.09
CA PRO A 34 8.34 -8.67 4.30
C PRO A 34 9.47 -9.29 5.11
N ASP A 35 10.32 -10.06 4.44
CA ASP A 35 11.54 -10.60 5.05
C ASP A 35 12.49 -9.43 5.37
N PRO A 36 12.98 -9.27 6.61
CA PRO A 36 13.97 -8.26 6.95
C PRO A 36 15.23 -8.33 6.07
N GLU A 37 15.60 -9.51 5.57
CA GLU A 37 16.75 -9.68 4.66
C GLU A 37 16.54 -9.00 3.29
N ASP A 38 15.28 -8.82 2.87
CA ASP A 38 14.93 -8.09 1.64
C ASP A 38 14.93 -6.56 1.85
N ILE A 39 14.98 -6.08 3.10
CA ILE A 39 14.96 -4.66 3.45
C ILE A 39 16.39 -4.06 3.49
N ARG A 40 16.89 -3.59 2.34
CA ARG A 40 17.95 -2.57 2.25
C ARG A 40 17.47 -1.15 2.60
N GLU A 41 18.31 -0.42 3.32
CA GLU A 41 18.18 1.04 3.51
C GLU A 41 18.36 1.77 2.17
N VAL A 42 17.53 2.80 1.93
CA VAL A 42 17.58 3.64 0.72
C VAL A 42 17.78 5.08 1.14
N ASP A 43 18.98 5.34 1.65
CA ASP A 43 19.42 6.67 2.07
C ASP A 43 20.18 7.34 0.93
N VAL A 44 19.60 8.40 0.37
CA VAL A 44 20.22 9.16 -0.72
C VAL A 44 20.64 10.53 -0.21
N PRO A 45 21.95 10.83 -0.21
CA PRO A 45 22.46 12.12 0.22
C PRO A 45 22.23 13.19 -0.87
N TYR A 46 21.82 14.38 -0.44
CA TYR A 46 21.61 15.53 -1.30
C TYR A 46 22.35 16.76 -0.77
N VAL A 47 22.90 17.55 -1.68
CA VAL A 47 23.54 18.83 -1.38
C VAL A 47 22.94 19.94 -2.25
N CYS A 48 22.60 21.05 -1.61
CA CYS A 48 22.19 22.26 -2.31
C CYS A 48 23.41 22.95 -2.92
N THR A 49 23.43 23.10 -4.24
CA THR A 49 24.50 23.76 -4.99
C THR A 49 24.60 25.27 -4.74
N VAL A 50 23.54 25.89 -4.20
CA VAL A 50 23.48 27.34 -3.95
C VAL A 50 24.05 27.71 -2.58
N CYS A 51 23.66 27.00 -1.52
CA CYS A 51 23.99 27.37 -0.13
C CYS A 51 24.80 26.31 0.62
N GLY A 52 24.99 25.12 0.06
CA GLY A 52 25.76 24.03 0.68
C GLY A 52 25.02 23.22 1.74
N LEU A 53 23.70 23.42 1.93
CA LEU A 53 22.91 22.60 2.85
C LEU A 53 22.91 21.14 2.40
N SER A 54 23.29 20.22 3.30
CA SER A 54 23.29 18.77 3.10
C SER A 54 22.17 18.11 3.88
N LEU A 55 21.48 17.15 3.28
CA LEU A 55 20.49 16.30 3.94
C LEU A 55 20.45 14.92 3.30
N THR A 56 20.00 13.91 4.04
CA THR A 56 19.77 12.56 3.52
C THR A 56 18.26 12.32 3.44
N VAL A 57 17.79 11.87 2.28
CA VAL A 57 16.38 11.46 2.09
C VAL A 57 16.31 9.96 2.23
N SER A 58 15.51 9.49 3.19
CA SER A 58 15.15 8.09 3.35
C SER A 58 13.76 7.83 2.75
N GLN A 59 13.61 6.79 1.93
CA GLN A 59 12.33 6.44 1.31
C GLN A 59 12.10 4.92 1.27
N ALA A 60 10.85 4.52 1.11
CA ALA A 60 10.46 3.14 0.88
C ALA A 60 11.13 2.57 -0.40
N GLN A 61 11.51 1.31 -0.34
CA GLN A 61 12.15 0.61 -1.45
C GLN A 61 11.25 0.57 -2.70
N GLY A 62 11.84 0.80 -3.87
CA GLY A 62 11.11 0.80 -5.15
C GLY A 62 10.29 2.06 -5.41
N GLY A 63 10.31 3.03 -4.49
CA GLY A 63 9.79 4.38 -4.74
C GLY A 63 10.72 5.17 -5.67
N GLU A 64 10.14 6.01 -6.53
CA GLU A 64 10.91 6.99 -7.31
C GLU A 64 11.31 8.16 -6.40
N ILE A 65 12.61 8.41 -6.28
CA ILE A 65 13.13 9.55 -5.51
C ILE A 65 13.11 10.77 -6.41
N THR A 66 12.26 11.74 -6.07
CA THR A 66 12.32 13.07 -6.69
C THR A 66 13.25 13.96 -5.87
N ALA A 67 14.21 14.60 -6.52
CA ALA A 67 15.16 15.49 -5.86
C ALA A 67 14.42 16.58 -5.05
N PRO A 68 14.78 16.79 -3.77
CA PRO A 68 14.16 17.82 -2.94
C PRO A 68 14.52 19.22 -3.44
N ARG A 69 13.69 20.20 -3.07
CA ARG A 69 13.94 21.61 -3.40
C ARG A 69 14.42 22.40 -2.21
N HIS A 70 15.49 23.17 -2.43
CA HIS A 70 16.02 24.13 -1.48
C HIS A 70 16.59 25.33 -2.24
N CYS A 71 16.62 26.52 -1.63
CA CYS A 71 16.99 27.77 -2.35
C CYS A 71 16.19 28.04 -3.64
N ARG A 72 15.01 27.42 -3.80
CA ARG A 72 14.16 27.42 -5.02
C ARG A 72 14.74 26.65 -6.21
N GLU A 73 15.77 25.84 -6.00
CA GLU A 73 16.38 24.96 -7.00
C GLU A 73 16.25 23.49 -6.57
N ASN A 74 16.41 22.56 -7.53
CA ASN A 74 16.49 21.13 -7.21
C ASN A 74 17.89 20.84 -6.66
N MET A 75 17.95 20.09 -5.57
CA MET A 75 19.23 19.64 -4.99
C MET A 75 19.89 18.58 -5.86
N ALA A 76 21.22 18.50 -5.81
CA ALA A 76 22.00 17.48 -6.49
C ALA A 76 22.28 16.31 -5.53
N GLU A 77 22.24 15.08 -6.05
CA GLU A 77 22.70 13.89 -5.33
C GLU A 77 24.21 14.00 -5.10
N ALA A 78 24.63 13.73 -3.86
CA ALA A 78 25.98 14.00 -3.38
C ALA A 78 26.92 12.79 -3.45
#